data_AF-A0A0F9F2M5-F1
#
_entry.id   AF-A0A0F9F2M5-F1
#
_cell.length_a   1.000
_cell.length_b   1.000
_cell.length_c   1.000
_cell.angle_alpha   90.00
_cell.angle_beta   90.00
_cell.angle_gamma   90.00
#
_symmetry.space_group_name_H-M   'P 1'
#
loop_
_entity.id
_entity.type
_entity.pdbx_description
1 polymer ?
#
loop_
_entity_poly.entity_id
_entity_poly.type
_entity_poly.pdbx_seq_one_letter_code
_entity_poly.pdbx_strand_id
1 'polypeptide(L)'
;ELPIYSAELKSVFQRPGRLRSPYVFLRKGRPFWTFRKAWKMACLEIGKPDLKFHDLRRSAIRNMVRAGVPAAVAMMITGHRTRSVFERYNIVDQSEFEIVGDKMNEYLTENAHGKHGEGAG
;
A
#
# COMPACT_ATOMS: atom_id res chain seq x y z
N GLU A 1 5.94 -9.35 -9.68
CA GLU A 1 5.02 -9.83 -8.62
C GLU A 1 4.83 -8.71 -7.60
N LEU A 2 3.66 -8.62 -6.94
CA LEU A 2 3.46 -7.64 -5.87
C LEU A 2 4.18 -8.12 -4.61
N PRO A 3 5.12 -7.34 -4.05
CA PRO A 3 5.83 -7.72 -2.83
C PRO A 3 4.89 -7.85 -1.64
N ILE A 4 4.93 -9.03 -1.01
CA ILE A 4 4.27 -9.28 0.27
C ILE A 4 5.25 -8.86 1.37
N TYR A 5 5.02 -7.69 1.97
CA TYR A 5 5.99 -7.07 2.86
C TYR A 5 6.00 -7.65 4.28
N SER A 6 4.90 -8.23 4.76
CA SER A 6 4.84 -8.73 6.15
C SER A 6 5.27 -10.19 6.26
N ALA A 7 6.06 -10.49 7.29
CA ALA A 7 6.52 -11.83 7.61
C ALA A 7 5.33 -12.76 7.93
N GLU A 8 4.30 -12.21 8.57
CA GLU A 8 3.06 -12.90 8.89
C GLU A 8 2.34 -13.35 7.61
N LEU A 9 2.24 -12.49 6.59
CA LEU A 9 1.61 -12.87 5.33
C LEU A 9 2.47 -13.88 4.57
N LYS A 10 3.79 -13.74 4.55
CA LYS A 10 4.69 -14.76 3.96
C LYS A 10 4.47 -16.13 4.62
N SER A 11 4.31 -16.17 5.95
CA SER A 11 4.06 -17.41 6.68
C SER A 11 2.77 -18.12 6.25
N VAL A 12 1.74 -17.37 5.82
CA VAL A 12 0.48 -17.95 5.32
C VAL A 12 0.69 -18.77 4.04
N PHE A 13 1.65 -18.37 3.19
CA PHE A 13 1.99 -19.09 1.96
C PHE A 13 2.92 -20.29 2.18
N GLN A 14 3.69 -20.28 3.28
CA GLN A 14 4.68 -21.32 3.60
C GLN A 14 4.13 -22.49 4.42
N ARG A 15 2.82 -22.51 4.74
CA ARG A 15 2.22 -23.57 5.59
C ARG A 15 2.24 -24.94 4.89
N PRO A 16 2.92 -25.97 5.47
CA PRO A 16 2.94 -27.31 4.90
C PRO A 16 1.52 -27.92 4.88
N GLY A 17 1.14 -28.57 3.78
CA GLY A 17 -0.19 -29.18 3.57
C GLY A 17 -1.08 -28.50 2.53
N ARG A 18 -0.68 -27.37 1.94
CA ARG A 18 -1.41 -26.70 0.84
C ARG A 18 -1.12 -27.24 -0.57
N LEU A 19 -0.10 -28.07 -0.73
CA LEU A 19 0.52 -28.50 -2.00
C LEU A 19 -0.38 -29.25 -3.01
N ARG A 20 -1.68 -29.43 -2.74
CA ARG A 20 -2.61 -30.14 -3.65
C ARG A 20 -3.64 -29.25 -4.33
N SER A 21 -3.64 -27.94 -4.10
CA SER A 21 -4.65 -27.03 -4.68
C SER A 21 -4.00 -25.78 -5.29
N PRO A 22 -4.46 -25.32 -6.48
CA PRO A 22 -3.97 -24.09 -7.08
C PRO A 22 -4.47 -22.81 -6.38
N TYR A 23 -5.28 -22.93 -5.31
CA TYR A 23 -5.90 -21.79 -4.64
C TYR A 23 -5.30 -21.53 -3.25
N VAL A 24 -5.01 -20.24 -2.96
CA VAL A 24 -4.47 -19.77 -1.67
C VAL A 24 -5.51 -19.89 -0.55
N PHE A 25 -6.78 -19.67 -0.88
CA PHE A 25 -7.85 -19.54 0.10
C PHE A 25 -8.83 -20.71 -0.01
N LEU A 26 -8.81 -21.60 0.99
CA LEU A 26 -9.59 -22.83 1.01
C LEU A 26 -10.51 -22.88 2.24
N ARG A 27 -11.71 -23.45 2.06
CA ARG A 27 -12.64 -23.80 3.13
C ARG A 27 -12.93 -25.30 3.06
N LYS A 28 -12.56 -26.05 4.10
CA LYS A 28 -12.69 -27.52 4.14
C LYS A 28 -12.07 -28.19 2.89
N GLY A 29 -10.88 -27.75 2.47
CA GLY A 29 -10.16 -28.29 1.32
C GLY A 29 -10.69 -27.91 -0.07
N ARG A 30 -11.77 -27.11 -0.16
CA ARG A 30 -12.32 -26.60 -1.42
C ARG A 30 -12.09 -25.09 -1.56
N PRO A 31 -11.96 -24.57 -2.79
CA PRO A 31 -11.92 -23.12 -3.03
C PRO A 31 -13.19 -22.47 -2.47
N PHE A 32 -13.05 -21.31 -1.83
CA PHE A 32 -14.21 -20.52 -1.44
C PHE A 32 -14.42 -19.37 -2.42
N TRP A 33 -15.68 -19.12 -2.79
CA TRP A 33 -16.04 -18.12 -3.81
C TRP A 33 -16.54 -16.80 -3.22
N THR A 34 -17.11 -16.84 -2.01
CA THR A 34 -17.65 -15.65 -1.34
C THR A 34 -17.29 -15.64 0.13
N PHE A 35 -16.87 -14.48 0.62
CA PHE A 35 -16.57 -14.22 2.02
C PHE A 35 -17.49 -13.13 2.60
N ARG A 36 -18.50 -12.66 1.86
CA ARG A 36 -19.36 -11.53 2.27
C ARG A 36 -20.04 -11.75 3.63
N LYS A 37 -20.51 -12.98 3.90
CA LYS A 37 -21.11 -13.32 5.19
C LYS A 37 -20.08 -13.24 6.32
N ALA A 38 -18.89 -13.81 6.11
CA ALA A 38 -17.79 -13.74 7.09
C ALA A 38 -17.36 -12.29 7.35
N TRP A 39 -17.26 -11.48 6.29
CA TRP A 39 -16.99 -10.05 6.39
C TRP A 39 -18.05 -9.32 7.21
N LYS A 40 -19.34 -9.53 6.92
CA LYS A 40 -20.45 -8.92 7.67
C LYS A 40 -20.38 -9.29 9.15
N MET A 41 -20.13 -10.56 9.47
CA MET A 41 -19.98 -11.00 10.87
C MET A 41 -18.80 -10.33 11.56
N ALA A 42 -17.63 -10.28 10.91
CA ALA A 42 -16.46 -9.60 11.44
C ALA A 42 -16.72 -8.10 11.68
N CYS A 43 -17.40 -7.44 10.73
CA CYS A 43 -17.82 -6.05 10.86
C CYS A 43 -18.77 -5.81 12.04
N LEU A 44 -19.72 -6.73 12.28
CA LEU A 44 -20.61 -6.66 13.44
C LEU A 44 -19.84 -6.83 14.75
N GLU A 45 -18.91 -7.78 14.80
CA GLU A 45 -18.09 -8.09 15.97
C GLU A 45 -17.20 -6.90 16.38
N ILE A 46 -16.63 -6.17 15.42
CA ILE A 46 -15.83 -4.97 15.70
C ILE A 46 -16.67 -3.68 15.84
N GLY A 47 -18.01 -3.79 15.85
CA GLY A 47 -18.92 -2.64 15.98
C GLY A 47 -18.93 -1.69 14.78
N LYS A 48 -18.56 -2.15 13.59
CA LYS A 48 -18.53 -1.37 12.34
C LYS A 48 -19.38 -2.01 11.23
N PRO A 49 -20.72 -2.07 11.39
CA PRO A 49 -21.61 -2.78 10.46
C PRO A 49 -21.58 -2.23 9.02
N ASP A 50 -21.30 -0.94 8.85
CA ASP A 50 -21.31 -0.27 7.54
C ASP A 50 -19.96 -0.33 6.81
N LEU A 51 -18.92 -0.92 7.43
CA LEU A 51 -17.59 -1.01 6.83
C LEU A 51 -17.63 -1.92 5.60
N LYS A 52 -17.39 -1.34 4.43
CA LYS A 52 -17.36 -2.09 3.17
C LYS A 52 -15.96 -2.62 2.94
N PHE A 53 -15.84 -3.82 2.38
CA PHE A 53 -14.53 -4.42 2.08
C PHE A 53 -13.66 -3.51 1.18
N HIS A 54 -14.27 -2.73 0.29
CA HIS A 54 -13.54 -1.79 -0.56
C HIS A 54 -12.94 -0.59 0.21
N ASP A 55 -13.43 -0.28 1.41
CA ASP A 55 -12.87 0.79 2.23
C ASP A 55 -11.46 0.43 2.72
N LEU A 56 -11.18 -0.86 2.94
CA LEU A 56 -9.82 -1.32 3.27
C LEU A 56 -8.80 -0.91 2.20
N ARG A 57 -9.17 -1.03 0.92
CA ARG A 57 -8.29 -0.65 -0.19
C ARG A 57 -8.04 0.86 -0.22
N ARG A 58 -9.04 1.67 0.16
CA ARG A 58 -8.87 3.14 0.30
C ARG A 58 -7.98 3.48 1.49
N SER A 59 -8.15 2.80 2.63
CA SER A 59 -7.30 2.96 3.81
C SER A 59 -5.85 2.57 3.51
N ALA A 60 -5.62 1.50 2.75
CA ALA A 60 -4.29 1.08 2.34
C ALA A 60 -3.56 2.17 1.54
N ILE A 61 -4.24 2.79 0.58
CA ILE A 61 -3.69 3.93 -0.18
C ILE A 61 -3.31 5.07 0.74
N ARG A 62 -4.21 5.45 1.65
CA ARG A 62 -3.96 6.55 2.60
C ARG A 62 -2.74 6.26 3.48
N ASN A 63 -2.62 5.04 3.97
CA ASN A 63 -1.49 4.63 4.80
C ASN A 63 -0.18 4.64 4.02
N MET A 64 -0.20 4.22 2.74
CA MET A 64 0.96 4.29 1.86
C MET A 64 1.42 5.74 1.63
N VAL A 65 0.49 6.65 1.32
CA VAL A 65 0.80 8.07 1.13
C VAL A 65 1.40 8.68 2.40
N ARG A 66 0.80 8.41 3.57
CA ARG A 66 1.33 8.87 4.87
C ARG A 66 2.69 8.28 5.23
N ALA A 67 3.01 7.09 4.71
CA ALA A 67 4.33 6.48 4.86
C ALA A 67 5.35 7.03 3.84
N GLY A 68 5.00 8.06 3.06
CA GLY A 68 5.87 8.67 2.05
C GLY A 68 5.97 7.87 0.75
N VAL A 69 5.13 6.86 0.52
CA VAL A 69 5.12 6.09 -0.73
C VAL A 69 4.56 6.97 -1.85
N PRO A 70 5.30 7.17 -2.96
CA PRO A 70 4.80 7.97 -4.08
C PRO A 70 3.47 7.42 -4.61
N ALA A 71 2.54 8.33 -4.94
CA ALA A 71 1.21 7.97 -5.41
C ALA A 71 1.23 6.99 -6.60
N ALA A 72 2.17 7.15 -7.53
CA ALA A 72 2.35 6.24 -8.66
C ALA A 72 2.67 4.80 -8.23
N VAL A 73 3.52 4.63 -7.22
CA VAL A 73 3.89 3.32 -6.65
C VAL A 73 2.69 2.72 -5.91
N ALA A 74 2.01 3.53 -5.09
CA ALA A 74 0.80 3.09 -4.38
C ALA A 74 -0.33 2.67 -5.35
N MET A 75 -0.50 3.35 -6.49
CA MET A 75 -1.43 2.95 -7.55
C MET A 75 -1.07 1.59 -8.15
N MET A 76 0.21 1.37 -8.46
CA MET A 76 0.70 0.11 -9.01
C MET A 76 0.49 -1.04 -8.01
N ILE A 77 0.80 -0.83 -6.74
CA ILE A 77 0.61 -1.83 -5.68
C ILE A 77 -0.86 -2.20 -5.52
N THR A 78 -1.76 -1.22 -5.60
CA THR A 78 -3.19 -1.42 -5.34
C THR A 78 -4.02 -1.77 -6.58
N GLY A 79 -3.40 -1.74 -7.77
CA GLY A 79 -4.06 -2.00 -9.05
C GLY A 79 -5.02 -0.90 -9.50
N HIS A 80 -4.84 0.33 -9.05
CA HIS A 80 -5.68 1.45 -9.50
C HIS A 80 -5.23 1.94 -10.87
N ARG A 81 -6.18 2.00 -11.80
CA ARG A 81 -5.96 2.55 -13.15
C ARG A 81 -6.08 4.07 -13.21
N THR A 82 -6.86 4.67 -12.31
CA THR A 82 -7.16 6.11 -12.32
C THR A 82 -6.68 6.79 -11.04
N ARG A 83 -6.24 8.05 -11.17
CA ARG A 83 -5.80 8.89 -10.04
C ARG A 83 -6.94 9.45 -9.19
N SER A 84 -8.20 9.24 -9.57
CA SER A 84 -9.37 9.82 -8.89
C SER A 84 -9.56 9.37 -7.43
N VAL A 85 -8.82 8.35 -6.99
CA VAL A 85 -8.73 7.96 -5.57
C VAL A 85 -7.71 8.81 -4.81
N PHE A 86 -6.62 9.24 -5.44
CA PHE A 86 -5.58 10.06 -4.82
C PHE A 86 -6.02 11.52 -4.70
N GLU A 87 -6.66 12.08 -5.71
CA GLU A 87 -7.21 13.46 -5.68
C GLU A 87 -8.15 13.69 -4.48
N ARG A 88 -8.87 12.65 -4.04
CA ARG A 88 -9.79 12.71 -2.91
C ARG A 88 -9.13 12.70 -1.53
N TYR A 89 -7.88 12.24 -1.44
CA TYR A 89 -7.18 12.01 -0.18
C TYR A 89 -5.85 12.75 -0.07
N ASN A 90 -5.41 13.43 -1.13
CA ASN A 90 -4.27 14.35 -1.13
C ASN A 90 -4.63 15.69 -0.47
N ILE A 91 -5.33 15.66 0.66
CA ILE A 91 -5.45 16.82 1.53
C ILE A 91 -4.09 16.96 2.20
N VAL A 92 -3.18 17.65 1.51
CA VAL A 92 -1.85 18.01 1.98
C VAL A 92 -2.04 18.94 3.17
N ASP A 93 -1.48 18.56 4.32
CA ASP A 93 -1.49 19.41 5.50
C ASP A 93 -0.40 20.50 5.35
N GLN A 94 -0.62 21.67 5.92
CA GLN A 94 0.29 22.82 5.77
C GLN A 94 1.70 22.48 6.30
N SER A 95 1.76 21.59 7.29
CA SER A 95 2.97 21.02 7.87
C SER A 95 3.80 20.15 6.91
N GLU A 96 3.21 19.57 5.86
CA GLU A 96 3.95 18.80 4.85
C GLU A 96 4.76 19.72 3.92
N PHE A 97 4.37 20.98 3.73
CA PHE A 97 5.10 21.92 2.88
C PHE A 97 6.46 22.30 3.45
N GLU A 98 6.59 22.42 4.78
CA GLU A 98 7.85 22.73 5.45
C GLU A 98 8.84 21.57 5.31
N ILE A 99 8.37 20.33 5.56
CA ILE A 99 9.18 19.11 5.38
C ILE A 99 9.65 18.93 3.94
N VAL A 100 8.79 19.27 2.97
CA VAL A 100 9.15 19.25 1.54
C VAL A 100 10.19 20.32 1.22
N GLY A 101 10.04 21.53 1.77
CA GLY A 101 11.01 22.60 1.61
C GLY A 101 12.40 22.20 2.09
N ASP A 102 12.48 21.62 3.28
CA ASP A 102 13.75 21.17 3.87
C ASP A 102 14.41 20.05 3.05
N LYS A 103 13.64 19.03 2.64
CA LYS A 103 14.15 17.96 1.77
C LYS A 103 14.62 18.47 0.42
N MET A 104 13.94 19.48 -0.12
CA MET A 104 14.29 20.03 -1.42
C MET A 104 15.56 20.88 -1.33
N ASN A 105 15.75 21.60 -0.23
CA ASN A 105 16.99 22.29 0.07
C ASN A 105 18.16 21.31 0.21
N GLU A 106 17.95 20.22 0.97
CA GLU A 106 18.95 19.14 1.16
C GLU A 106 19.37 18.53 -0.19
N TYR A 107 18.40 18.12 -1.03
CA TYR A 107 18.66 17.59 -2.37
C TYR A 107 19.43 18.57 -3.26
N LEU A 108 19.07 19.86 -3.23
CA LEU A 108 19.75 20.87 -4.03
C LEU A 108 21.19 21.12 -3.54
N THR A 109 21.42 21.12 -2.23
CA THR A 109 22.77 21.24 -1.66
C THR A 109 23.64 20.04 -1.98
N GLU A 110 23.14 18.81 -1.85
CA GLU A 110 23.88 17.58 -2.18
C GLU A 110 24.23 17.51 -3.68
N ASN A 111 23.31 17.88 -4.56
CA ASN A 111 23.55 17.83 -6.01
C ASN A 111 24.32 19.03 -6.56
N ALA A 112 24.40 20.14 -5.83
CA ALA A 112 25.29 21.25 -6.17
C ALA A 112 26.77 20.87 -5.95
N HIS A 113 27.07 20.00 -4.98
CA HIS A 113 28.43 19.51 -4.73
C HIS A 113 28.93 18.45 -5.74
N GLY A 114 28.03 17.88 -6.57
CA GLY A 114 28.37 16.86 -7.57
C GLY A 114 28.73 17.37 -8.98
N LYS A 115 28.75 18.69 -9.23
CA LYS A 115 28.98 19.26 -10.58
C LYS A 115 30.23 20.14 -10.74
N HIS A 116 31.24 19.98 -9.89
CA HIS A 116 32.57 20.55 -10.11
C HIS A 116 33.64 19.46 -10.05
N GLY A 117 33.85 18.77 -11.17
CA GLY A 117 34.91 17.78 -11.26
C GLY A 117 34.98 17.03 -12.57
N GLU A 118 34.99 17.72 -13.72
CA GLU A 118 35.63 17.19 -14.94
C GLU A 118 35.84 18.33 -15.94
N GLY A 119 37.08 18.81 -15.98
CA GLY A 119 37.52 19.92 -16.80
C GLY A 119 38.96 20.31 -16.49
N ALA A 120 39.90 19.39 -16.70
CA ALA A 120 41.32 19.70 -16.95
C ALA A 120 42.04 18.44 -17.47
N GLY A 121 42.48 18.49 -18.73
CA GLY A 121 43.24 17.44 -19.41
C GLY A 121 43.13 17.57 -20.92
#